data_AF-D7CMT4-F1
#
_entry.id   AF-D7CMT4-F1
#
_cell.length_a   1.000
_cell.length_b   1.000
_cell.length_c   1.000
_cell.angle_alpha   90.00
_cell.angle_beta   90.00
_cell.angle_gamma   90.00
#
_symmetry.space_group_name_H-M   'P 1'
#
loop_
_entity.id
_entity.type
_entity.pdbx_description
1 polymer ?
#
loop_
_entity_poly.entity_id
_entity_poly.type
_entity_poly.pdbx_seq_one_letter_code
_entity_poly.pdbx_strand_id
1 'polypeptide(L)'
;MADFFDKVKDGINKGVSTVSVRSKELVEVTKLKAEIDSLQRKKKDSIEELGNIVYVMLSRDNFDQSRVMSKYQEIAGIDQQIKVKEEEMQRLRAEAQAALGKPVTVGTCECGAPVSQGARFCAKCGRKVEQS
;
A
#
# COMPACT_ATOMS: atom_id res chain seq x y z
N MET A 1 -2.45 -4.10 46.31
CA MET A 1 -2.83 -4.41 44.92
C MET A 1 -3.01 -3.13 44.12
N ALA A 2 -1.97 -2.29 44.04
CA ALA A 2 -1.98 -1.06 43.22
C ALA A 2 -1.01 -1.17 42.02
N ASP A 3 -0.04 -2.08 42.08
CA ASP A 3 1.07 -2.19 41.13
C ASP A 3 0.74 -2.82 39.77
N PHE A 4 -0.48 -3.35 39.60
CA PHE A 4 -0.91 -3.92 38.31
C PHE A 4 -1.48 -2.87 37.36
N PHE A 5 -2.10 -1.80 37.87
CA PHE A 5 -2.71 -0.76 37.03
C PHE A 5 -1.68 0.23 36.47
N ASP A 6 -0.63 0.55 37.23
CA ASP A 6 0.43 1.46 36.78
C ASP A 6 1.30 0.85 35.68
N LYS A 7 1.56 -0.46 35.71
CA LYS A 7 2.29 -1.16 34.62
C LYS A 7 1.51 -1.24 33.30
N VAL A 8 0.18 -1.25 33.36
CA VAL A 8 -0.66 -1.23 32.15
C VAL A 8 -0.66 0.17 31.51
N LYS A 9 -0.62 1.22 32.33
CA LYS A 9 -0.60 2.62 31.87
C LYS A 9 0.69 2.98 31.12
N ASP A 10 1.83 2.44 31.55
CA ASP A 10 3.12 2.68 30.87
C ASP A 10 3.30 1.87 29.57
N GLY A 11 2.68 0.68 29.46
CA GLY A 11 2.67 -0.12 28.23
C GLY A 11 1.77 0.44 27.12
N ILE A 12 0.69 1.11 27.51
CA ILE A 12 -0.27 1.76 26.60
C ILE A 12 0.37 2.93 25.84
N ASN A 13 1.23 3.73 26.50
CA ASN A 13 1.81 4.93 25.89
C ASN A 13 2.80 4.65 24.74
N LYS A 14 3.40 3.46 24.65
CA LYS A 14 4.28 3.07 23.53
C LYS A 14 3.62 2.15 22.49
N GLY A 15 2.54 1.44 22.85
CA GLY A 15 1.83 0.53 21.93
C GLY A 15 0.67 1.18 21.17
N VAL A 16 0.02 2.21 21.74
CA VAL A 16 -1.19 2.82 21.16
C VAL A 16 -0.88 3.69 19.93
N SER A 17 0.27 4.34 19.87
CA SER A 17 0.68 5.13 18.70
C SER A 17 0.96 4.24 17.48
N THR A 18 1.66 3.11 17.67
CA THR A 18 2.00 2.18 16.57
C THR A 18 0.77 1.48 15.98
N VAL A 19 -0.15 1.01 16.82
CA VAL A 19 -1.36 0.31 16.35
C VAL A 19 -2.33 1.28 15.66
N SER A 20 -2.46 2.51 16.17
CA SER A 20 -3.35 3.53 15.60
C SER A 20 -2.89 4.00 14.22
N VAL A 21 -1.59 4.26 14.04
CA VAL A 21 -1.01 4.68 12.75
C VAL A 21 -1.15 3.59 11.70
N ARG A 22 -0.81 2.33 12.03
CA ARG A 22 -0.97 1.20 11.09
C ARG A 22 -2.42 0.94 10.70
N SER A 23 -3.35 1.07 11.65
CA SER A 23 -4.77 0.82 11.35
C SER A 23 -5.34 1.85 10.37
N LYS A 24 -5.00 3.14 10.54
CA LYS A 24 -5.42 4.20 9.61
C LYS A 24 -4.80 4.02 8.22
N GLU A 25 -3.49 3.78 8.16
CA GLU A 25 -2.77 3.53 6.91
C GLU A 25 -3.41 2.37 6.12
N LEU A 26 -3.68 1.23 6.76
CA LEU A 26 -4.24 0.06 6.09
C LEU A 26 -5.61 0.34 5.48
N VAL A 27 -6.48 1.10 6.16
CA VAL A 27 -7.81 1.46 5.65
C VAL A 27 -7.69 2.35 4.41
N GLU A 28 -6.83 3.38 4.47
CA GLU A 28 -6.62 4.31 3.36
C GLU A 28 -5.99 3.61 2.15
N VAL A 29 -4.97 2.79 2.38
CA VAL A 29 -4.33 1.97 1.33
C VAL A 29 -5.31 1.01 0.68
N THR A 30 -6.19 0.38 1.48
CA THR A 30 -7.21 -0.54 0.96
C THR A 30 -8.23 0.19 0.10
N LYS A 31 -8.65 1.39 0.51
CA LYS A 31 -9.56 2.23 -0.27
C LYS A 31 -8.92 2.67 -1.59
N LEU A 32 -7.69 3.18 -1.56
CA LEU A 32 -6.97 3.57 -2.77
C LEU A 32 -6.78 2.38 -3.72
N LYS A 33 -6.48 1.19 -3.19
CA LYS A 33 -6.36 -0.02 -4.00
C LYS A 33 -7.68 -0.39 -4.68
N ALA A 34 -8.80 -0.34 -3.97
CA ALA A 34 -10.11 -0.58 -4.56
C ALA A 34 -10.45 0.43 -5.67
N GLU A 35 -10.06 1.69 -5.50
CA GLU A 35 -10.22 2.73 -6.53
C GLU A 35 -9.33 2.48 -7.75
N ILE A 36 -8.06 2.09 -7.54
CA ILE A 36 -7.14 1.70 -8.62
C ILE A 36 -7.69 0.50 -9.38
N ASP A 37 -8.14 -0.55 -8.69
CA ASP A 37 -8.70 -1.75 -9.32
C ASP A 37 -9.94 -1.41 -10.16
N SER A 38 -10.77 -0.46 -9.69
CA SER A 38 -11.92 0.05 -10.43
C SER A 38 -11.50 0.81 -11.70
N LEU A 39 -10.50 1.69 -11.59
CA LEU A 39 -9.96 2.43 -12.74
C LEU A 39 -9.28 1.49 -13.75
N GLN A 40 -8.58 0.46 -13.30
CA GLN A 40 -7.96 -0.54 -14.17
C GLN A 40 -9.01 -1.34 -14.96
N ARG A 41 -10.14 -1.70 -14.33
CA ARG A 41 -11.28 -2.31 -15.04
C ARG A 41 -11.83 -1.37 -16.10
N LYS A 42 -12.11 -0.11 -15.74
CA LYS A 42 -12.58 0.91 -16.70
C LYS A 42 -11.61 1.09 -17.86
N LYS A 43 -10.30 1.16 -17.59
CA LYS A 43 -9.26 1.24 -18.63
C LYS A 43 -9.37 0.07 -19.60
N LYS A 44 -9.48 -1.15 -19.07
CA LYS A 44 -9.60 -2.36 -19.90
C LYS A 44 -10.83 -2.27 -20.79
N ASP A 45 -11.98 -1.90 -20.22
CA ASP A 45 -13.24 -1.76 -20.97
C ASP A 45 -13.11 -0.67 -22.06
N SER A 46 -12.51 0.48 -21.75
CA SER A 46 -12.27 1.55 -22.74
C SER A 46 -11.32 1.14 -23.86
N ILE A 47 -10.31 0.33 -23.57
CA ILE A 47 -9.39 -0.21 -24.61
C ILE A 47 -10.12 -1.20 -25.50
N GLU A 48 -10.95 -2.08 -24.94
CA GLU A 48 -11.78 -3.00 -25.72
C GLU A 48 -12.77 -2.24 -26.61
N GLU A 49 -13.43 -1.21 -26.08
CA GLU A 49 -14.29 -0.31 -26.86
C GLU A 49 -13.52 0.37 -28.00
N LEU A 50 -12.32 0.91 -27.72
CA LEU A 50 -11.48 1.52 -28.74
C LEU A 50 -11.12 0.52 -29.84
N GLY A 51 -10.75 -0.71 -29.48
CA GLY A 51 -10.46 -1.79 -30.42
C GLY A 51 -11.67 -2.10 -31.32
N ASN A 52 -12.87 -2.21 -30.72
CA ASN A 52 -14.11 -2.41 -31.47
C ASN A 52 -14.40 -1.25 -32.44
N ILE A 53 -14.21 -0.01 -31.98
CA ILE A 53 -14.39 1.20 -32.82
C ILE A 53 -13.45 1.15 -34.03
N VAL A 54 -12.16 0.91 -33.80
CA VAL A 54 -11.16 0.85 -34.87
C VAL A 54 -11.45 -0.30 -35.84
N TYR A 55 -11.80 -1.48 -35.32
CA TYR A 55 -12.15 -2.64 -36.15
C TYR A 55 -13.32 -2.36 -37.09
N VAL A 56 -14.41 -1.77 -36.56
CA VAL A 56 -15.59 -1.41 -37.36
C VAL A 56 -15.26 -0.34 -38.40
N MET A 57 -14.43 0.65 -38.05
CA MET A 57 -13.99 1.70 -38.97
C MET A 57 -13.19 1.14 -40.14
N LEU A 58 -12.21 0.28 -39.87
CA LEU A 58 -11.38 -0.35 -40.90
C LEU A 58 -12.20 -1.31 -41.78
N SER A 59 -13.15 -2.03 -41.19
CA SER A 59 -14.03 -2.94 -41.94
C SER A 59 -14.97 -2.22 -42.92
N ARG A 60 -15.23 -0.93 -42.71
CA ARG A 60 -16.13 -0.10 -43.54
C ARG A 60 -15.39 0.93 -44.38
N ASP A 61 -14.06 0.90 -44.38
CA ASP A 61 -13.17 1.88 -45.02
C ASP A 61 -13.55 3.34 -44.72
N ASN A 62 -13.97 3.59 -43.47
CA ASN A 62 -14.39 4.90 -42.99
C ASN A 62 -13.68 5.20 -41.66
N PHE A 63 -12.39 5.47 -41.77
CA PHE A 63 -11.55 5.76 -40.61
C PHE A 63 -11.78 7.18 -40.10
N ASP A 64 -12.30 7.29 -38.89
CA ASP A 64 -12.50 8.55 -38.20
C ASP A 64 -11.49 8.70 -37.05
N GLN A 65 -10.40 9.40 -37.35
CA GLN A 65 -9.33 9.67 -36.40
C GLN A 65 -9.81 10.44 -35.17
N SER A 66 -10.85 11.28 -35.28
CA SER A 66 -11.33 12.09 -34.16
C SER A 66 -11.93 11.23 -33.05
N ARG A 67 -12.67 10.19 -33.43
CA ARG A 67 -13.27 9.22 -32.50
C ARG A 67 -12.21 8.37 -31.80
N VAL A 68 -11.17 7.96 -32.54
CA VAL A 68 -10.01 7.25 -31.98
C VAL A 68 -9.28 8.12 -30.98
N MET A 69 -9.00 9.38 -31.32
CA MET A 69 -8.31 10.32 -30.44
C MET A 69 -9.12 10.65 -29.18
N SER A 70 -10.44 10.80 -29.29
CA SER A 70 -11.31 11.02 -28.12
C SER A 70 -11.20 9.86 -27.13
N LYS A 71 -11.27 8.61 -27.60
CA LYS A 71 -11.12 7.42 -26.74
C LYS A 71 -9.70 7.28 -26.19
N TYR A 72 -8.67 7.62 -26.97
CA TYR A 72 -7.30 7.67 -26.47
C TYR A 72 -7.14 8.66 -25.32
N GLN A 73 -7.71 9.86 -25.43
CA GLN A 73 -7.65 10.87 -24.36
C GLN A 73 -8.36 10.41 -23.09
N GLU A 74 -9.50 9.72 -23.22
CA GLU A 74 -10.20 9.10 -22.09
C GLU A 74 -9.30 8.09 -21.36
N ILE A 75 -8.68 7.17 -22.11
CA ILE A 75 -7.76 6.15 -21.57
C ILE A 75 -6.54 6.81 -20.92
N ALA A 76 -5.94 7.81 -21.56
CA ALA A 76 -4.80 8.55 -21.03
C ALA A 76 -5.15 9.27 -19.71
N GLY A 77 -6.37 9.81 -19.60
CA GLY A 77 -6.87 10.40 -18.36
C GLY A 77 -7.03 9.37 -17.24
N ILE A 78 -7.51 8.16 -17.55
CA ILE A 78 -7.58 7.06 -16.57
C ILE A 78 -6.18 6.64 -16.12
N ASP A 79 -5.22 6.53 -17.05
CA ASP A 79 -3.82 6.21 -16.74
C ASP A 79 -3.19 7.22 -15.79
N GLN A 80 -3.45 8.51 -16.02
CA GLN A 80 -2.99 9.56 -15.13
C GLN A 80 -3.62 9.45 -13.73
N GLN A 81 -4.91 9.12 -13.64
CA GLN A 81 -5.58 8.92 -12.35
C GLN A 81 -5.01 7.72 -11.58
N ILE A 82 -4.73 6.61 -12.27
CA ILE A 82 -4.10 5.43 -11.67
C ILE A 82 -2.73 5.81 -11.11
N LYS A 83 -1.90 6.48 -11.92
CA LYS A 83 -0.55 6.90 -11.52
C LYS A 83 -0.57 7.78 -10.26
N VAL A 84 -1.45 8.79 -10.22
CA VAL A 84 -1.57 9.68 -9.05
C VAL A 84 -1.94 8.91 -7.79
N LYS A 85 -2.90 7.97 -7.88
CA LYS A 85 -3.32 7.14 -6.74
C LYS A 85 -2.25 6.16 -6.29
N GLU A 86 -1.47 5.61 -7.21
CA GLU A 86 -0.33 4.75 -6.89
C GLU A 86 0.76 5.52 -6.15
N GLU A 87 1.07 6.74 -6.60
CA GLU A 87 2.02 7.63 -5.92
C GLU A 87 1.52 8.03 -4.52
N GLU A 88 0.23 8.35 -4.36
CA GLU A 88 -0.39 8.64 -3.06
C GLU A 88 -0.29 7.43 -2.10
N MET A 89 -0.61 6.23 -2.59
CA MET A 89 -0.48 4.99 -1.81
C MET A 89 0.97 4.73 -1.37
N GLN A 90 1.96 5.03 -2.22
CA GLN A 90 3.37 4.92 -1.86
C GLN A 90 3.78 5.93 -0.80
N ARG A 91 3.30 7.18 -0.90
CA ARG A 91 3.56 8.22 0.11
C ARG A 91 3.00 7.85 1.47
N LEU A 92 1.74 7.41 1.54
CA LEU A 92 1.11 6.99 2.79
C LEU A 92 1.88 5.87 3.48
N ARG A 93 2.36 4.87 2.72
CA ARG A 93 3.20 3.79 3.25
C ARG A 93 4.55 4.31 3.77
N ALA A 94 5.18 5.23 3.05
CA ALA A 94 6.46 5.81 3.45
C ALA A 94 6.31 6.66 4.73
N GLU A 95 5.24 7.46 4.83
CA GLU A 95 4.92 8.28 6.00
C GLU A 95 4.62 7.41 7.23
N ALA A 96 3.83 6.35 7.07
CA ALA A 96 3.57 5.40 8.14
C ALA A 96 4.84 4.70 8.62
N GLN A 97 5.72 4.27 7.71
CA GLN A 97 7.02 3.71 8.08
C GLN A 97 7.94 4.72 8.79
N ALA A 98 7.96 5.97 8.34
CA ALA A 98 8.74 7.03 8.98
C ALA A 98 8.21 7.33 10.40
N ALA A 99 6.89 7.40 10.58
CA ALA A 99 6.24 7.63 11.88
C ALA A 99 6.47 6.48 12.88
N LEU A 100 6.63 5.25 12.38
CA LEU A 100 6.86 4.05 13.20
C LEU A 100 8.33 3.85 13.59
N GLY A 101 9.26 4.53 12.91
CA GLY A 101 10.70 4.33 13.07
C GLY A 101 11.19 2.99 12.51
N LYS A 102 12.47 2.92 12.12
CA LYS A 102 13.10 1.64 11.78
C LYS A 102 13.21 0.78 13.04
N PRO A 103 12.92 -0.53 13.00
CA PRO A 103 13.16 -1.41 14.13
C PRO A 103 14.66 -1.37 14.44
N VAL A 104 15.01 -0.79 15.59
CA VAL A 104 16.40 -0.72 16.06
C VAL A 104 16.89 -2.15 16.27
N THR A 105 17.88 -2.58 15.50
CA THR A 105 18.53 -3.87 15.68
C THR A 105 19.51 -3.77 16.84
N VAL A 106 19.24 -4.49 17.93
CA VAL A 106 20.03 -4.44 19.17
C VAL A 106 21.06 -5.56 19.23
N GLY A 107 20.93 -6.58 18.38
CA GLY A 107 21.90 -7.66 18.30
C GLY A 107 21.57 -8.66 17.20
N THR A 108 22.38 -9.72 17.14
CA THR A 108 22.16 -10.86 16.24
C THR A 108 21.93 -12.10 17.10
N CYS A 109 20.86 -12.83 16.83
CA CYS A 109 20.60 -14.11 17.48
C CYS A 109 21.63 -15.16 17.03
N GLU A 110 21.84 -16.22 17.81
CA GLU A 110 22.72 -17.35 17.45
C GLU A 110 22.41 -17.98 16.09
N CYS A 111 21.18 -17.85 15.60
CA CYS A 111 20.78 -18.32 14.27
C CYS A 111 21.18 -17.37 13.12
N GLY A 112 21.89 -16.28 13.42
CA GLY A 112 22.29 -15.24 12.49
C GLY A 112 21.20 -14.22 12.15
N ALA A 113 20.03 -14.27 12.78
CA ALA A 113 18.94 -13.32 12.52
C ALA A 113 19.08 -12.03 13.36
N PRO A 114 18.82 -10.84 12.78
CA PRO A 114 18.83 -9.59 13.53
C PRO A 114 17.68 -9.56 14.55
N VAL A 115 17.97 -9.07 15.75
CA VAL A 115 17.06 -8.98 16.89
C VAL A 115 16.68 -7.52 17.08
N SER A 116 15.39 -7.23 16.99
CA SER A 116 14.86 -5.88 17.20
C SER A 116 14.72 -5.53 18.68
N GLN A 117 14.84 -4.25 19.01
CA GLN A 117 14.68 -3.73 20.37
C GLN A 117 13.32 -4.12 20.95
N GLY A 118 13.32 -4.75 22.14
CA GLY A 118 12.10 -5.26 22.77
C GLY A 118 11.68 -6.69 22.36
N ALA A 119 12.36 -7.35 21.41
CA ALA A 119 12.08 -8.75 21.08
C ALA A 119 12.51 -9.71 22.19
N ARG A 120 11.56 -10.46 22.78
CA ARG A 120 11.84 -11.53 23.77
C ARG A 120 12.20 -12.86 23.10
N PHE A 121 11.83 -13.01 21.83
CA PHE A 121 12.06 -14.21 21.03
C PHE A 121 12.52 -13.80 19.62
N CYS A 122 13.36 -14.63 19.01
CA CYS A 122 13.83 -14.44 17.65
C CYS A 122 12.69 -14.73 16.65
N ALA A 123 12.42 -13.78 15.75
CA ALA A 123 11.39 -13.93 14.71
C ALA A 123 11.68 -15.06 13.70
N LYS A 124 12.94 -15.51 13.58
CA LYS A 124 13.36 -16.54 12.62
C LYS A 124 13.43 -17.94 13.22
N CYS A 125 13.94 -18.08 14.44
CA CYS A 125 14.19 -19.40 15.05
C CYS A 125 13.39 -19.66 16.34
N GLY A 126 12.60 -18.69 16.82
CA GLY A 126 11.77 -18.84 18.02
C GLY A 126 12.53 -18.88 19.35
N ARG A 127 13.87 -18.85 19.34
CA ARG A 127 14.67 -18.87 20.58
C ARG A 127 14.51 -17.59 21.38
N LYS A 128 14.52 -17.72 22.70
CA LYS A 128 14.50 -16.59 23.63
C LYS A 128 15.78 -15.77 23.46
N VAL A 129 15.63 -14.46 23.37
CA VAL A 129 16.76 -13.53 23.24
C VAL A 129 16.83 -12.72 24.52
N GLU A 130 17.93 -12.82 25.25
CA GLU A 130 18.14 -12.05 26.46
C GLU A 130 18.63 -10.65 26.09
N GLN A 131 17.81 -9.66 26.41
CA GLN A 131 18.16 -8.25 26.26
C GLN A 131 19.06 -7.89 27.44
N SER A 132 20.35 -7.64 27.19
CA SER A 132 21.23 -6.94 28.14
C SER A 132 21.36 -5.48 27.74
#